data_AF-A0AB36I5F0-F1
#
_entry.id   AF-A0AB36I5F0-F1
#
_cell.length_a   1.000
_cell.length_b   1.000
_cell.length_c   1.000
_cell.angle_alpha   90.00
_cell.angle_beta   90.00
_cell.angle_gamma   90.00
#
_symmetry.space_group_name_H-M   'P 1'
#
loop_
_entity.id
_entity.type
_entity.pdbx_description
1 polymer ?
#
loop_
_entity_poly.entity_id
_entity_poly.type
_entity_poly.pdbx_seq_one_letter_code
_entity_poly.pdbx_strand_id
1 'polypeptide(L)'
;MYSTSGEKFLTEATRLLYAEGISAIGVGRVVAESGVSKSTLYAQFGTKAGLSSTVLQRRSDTRKRGITAYLDNRPPDTDSGVLALFDRFIKGYP
;
A
#
# COMPACT_ATOMS: atom_id res chain seq x y z
N MET A 1 -5.42 8.12 -12.91
CA MET A 1 -5.45 8.95 -11.68
C MET A 1 -6.80 8.71 -11.02
N TYR A 2 -6.84 8.33 -9.73
CA TYR A 2 -8.12 8.08 -9.04
C TYR A 2 -8.78 9.39 -8.62
N SER A 3 -10.09 9.38 -8.41
CA SER A 3 -10.79 10.51 -7.79
C SER A 3 -10.34 10.71 -6.35
N THR A 4 -10.64 11.87 -5.75
CA THR A 4 -10.44 12.14 -4.32
C THR A 4 -11.08 11.07 -3.43
N SER A 5 -12.27 10.59 -3.78
CA SER A 5 -12.95 9.51 -3.05
C SER A 5 -12.21 8.17 -3.21
N GLY A 6 -11.64 7.90 -4.39
CA GLY A 6 -10.82 6.72 -4.64
C GLY A 6 -9.51 6.74 -3.85
N GLU A 7 -8.88 7.90 -3.72
CA GLU A 7 -7.69 8.09 -2.89
C GLU A 7 -7.97 7.86 -1.39
N LYS A 8 -9.07 8.41 -0.87
CA LYS A 8 -9.53 8.16 0.51
C LYS A 8 -9.80 6.67 0.73
N PHE A 9 -10.49 6.03 -0.19
CA PHE A 9 -10.75 4.60 -0.15
C PHE A 9 -9.45 3.79 -0.07
N LEU A 10 -8.49 4.06 -0.95
CA LEU A 10 -7.23 3.33 -1.01
C LEU A 10 -6.41 3.51 0.26
N THR A 11 -6.51 4.66 0.90
CA THR A 11 -5.86 4.95 2.19
C THR A 11 -6.42 4.04 3.28
N GLU A 12 -7.75 3.99 3.45
CA GLU A 12 -8.38 3.13 4.46
C GLU A 12 -8.22 1.64 4.16
N ALA A 13 -8.33 1.23 2.89
CA ALA A 13 -8.10 -0.15 2.48
C ALA A 13 -6.67 -0.61 2.84
N THR A 14 -5.69 0.28 2.66
CA THR A 14 -4.28 -0.01 2.99
C THR A 14 -4.09 -0.14 4.51
N ARG A 15 -4.76 0.72 5.29
CA ARG A 15 -4.73 0.68 6.76
C ARG A 15 -5.29 -0.64 7.29
N LEU A 16 -6.47 -1.05 6.82
CA LEU A 16 -7.12 -2.31 7.20
C LEU A 16 -6.31 -3.55 6.81
N LEU A 17 -5.72 -3.53 5.62
CA LEU A 17 -4.81 -4.60 5.18
C LEU A 17 -3.65 -4.83 6.14
N TYR A 18 -3.08 -3.75 6.69
CA TYR A 18 -1.95 -3.84 7.60
C TYR A 18 -2.34 -4.32 9.00
N ALA A 19 -3.50 -3.86 9.49
CA ALA A 19 -3.97 -4.23 10.82
C ALA A 19 -4.44 -5.70 10.89
N GLU A 20 -5.03 -6.21 9.80
CA GLU A 20 -5.86 -7.43 9.87
C GLU A 20 -5.61 -8.43 8.72
N GLY A 21 -4.66 -8.13 7.82
CA GLY A 21 -4.29 -9.00 6.72
C GLY A 21 -5.20 -8.89 5.49
N ILE A 22 -4.86 -9.67 4.45
CA ILE A 22 -5.48 -9.56 3.11
C ILE A 22 -6.98 -9.86 3.12
N SER A 23 -7.43 -10.76 3.99
CA SER A 23 -8.84 -11.14 4.12
C SER A 23 -9.70 -10.01 4.67
N ALA A 24 -9.10 -9.04 5.36
CA ALA A 24 -9.81 -7.89 5.95
C ALA A 24 -10.18 -6.81 4.92
N ILE A 25 -9.65 -6.86 3.70
CA ILE A 25 -10.12 -6.02 2.58
C ILE A 25 -11.47 -6.55 2.06
N GLY A 26 -12.48 -6.47 2.91
CA GLY A 26 -13.88 -6.66 2.53
C GLY A 26 -14.45 -5.36 1.98
N VAL A 27 -15.01 -5.39 0.77
CA VAL A 27 -15.67 -4.23 0.14
C VAL A 27 -16.65 -3.56 1.12
N GLY A 28 -17.43 -4.34 1.88
CA GLY A 28 -18.39 -3.78 2.83
C GLY A 28 -17.76 -2.99 3.98
N ARG A 29 -16.59 -3.41 4.45
CA ARG A 29 -15.93 -2.79 5.61
C ARG A 29 -15.16 -1.54 5.20
N VAL A 30 -14.48 -1.59 4.06
CA VAL A 30 -13.84 -0.38 3.54
C VAL A 30 -14.89 0.65 3.08
N VAL A 31 -16.07 0.24 2.59
CA VAL A 31 -17.21 1.15 2.37
C VAL A 31 -17.65 1.82 3.66
N ALA A 32 -17.77 1.07 4.76
CA ALA A 32 -18.16 1.60 6.05
C ALA A 32 -17.15 2.62 6.61
N GLU A 33 -15.85 2.38 6.43
CA GLU A 33 -14.80 3.26 6.97
C GLU A 33 -14.45 4.43 6.06
N SER A 34 -14.51 4.26 4.73
CA SER A 34 -14.19 5.33 3.77
C SER A 34 -15.36 6.26 3.45
N GLY A 35 -16.59 5.85 3.79
CA GLY A 35 -17.82 6.56 3.41
C GLY A 35 -18.12 6.53 1.91
N VAL A 36 -17.36 5.77 1.11
CA VAL A 36 -17.54 5.65 -0.34
C VAL A 36 -18.54 4.55 -0.65
N SER A 37 -19.53 4.82 -1.50
CA SER A 37 -20.53 3.82 -1.89
C SER A 37 -19.93 2.66 -2.67
N LYS A 38 -20.54 1.46 -2.58
CA LYS A 38 -20.16 0.29 -3.41
C LYS A 38 -20.21 0.59 -4.91
N SER A 39 -21.19 1.38 -5.36
CA SER A 39 -21.33 1.74 -6.78
C SER A 39 -20.16 2.59 -7.25
N THR A 40 -19.78 3.63 -6.49
CA THR A 40 -18.62 4.47 -6.78
C THR A 40 -17.32 3.68 -6.78
N LEU A 41 -17.21 2.70 -5.88
CA LEU A 41 -16.10 1.75 -5.82
C LEU A 41 -15.97 0.93 -7.09
N TYR A 42 -17.02 0.20 -7.48
CA TYR A 42 -16.95 -0.62 -8.68
C TYR A 42 -16.82 0.22 -9.96
N ALA A 43 -17.34 1.44 -9.99
CA ALA A 43 -17.08 2.37 -11.08
C ALA A 43 -15.58 2.75 -11.20
N GLN A 44 -14.83 2.77 -10.10
CA GLN A 44 -13.41 3.14 -10.09
C GLN A 44 -12.46 1.95 -10.20
N PHE A 45 -12.85 0.79 -9.68
CA PHE A 45 -11.97 -0.37 -9.52
C PHE A 45 -12.48 -1.62 -10.24
N GLY A 46 -13.65 -1.54 -10.88
CA GLY A 46 -14.26 -2.60 -11.69
C GLY A 46 -14.84 -3.74 -10.85
N THR A 47 -13.96 -4.57 -10.28
CA THR A 47 -14.34 -5.77 -9.52
C THR A 47 -13.70 -5.77 -8.13
N LYS A 48 -14.13 -6.69 -7.26
CA LYS A 48 -13.48 -6.89 -5.94
C LYS A 48 -12.00 -7.32 -6.11
N ALA A 49 -11.71 -8.10 -7.15
CA ALA A 49 -10.34 -8.50 -7.48
C ALA A 49 -9.52 -7.31 -8.01
N GLY A 50 -10.12 -6.48 -8.87
CA GLY A 50 -9.50 -5.23 -9.36
C GLY A 50 -9.16 -4.30 -8.20
N LEU A 51 -10.10 -4.10 -7.28
CA LEU A 51 -9.88 -3.36 -6.04
C LEU A 51 -8.70 -3.89 -5.22
N SER A 52 -8.68 -5.19 -4.98
CA SER A 52 -7.62 -5.84 -4.19
C SER A 52 -6.26 -5.67 -4.87
N SER A 53 -6.22 -5.86 -6.19
CA SER A 53 -5.02 -5.65 -7.01
C SER A 53 -4.50 -4.22 -6.90
N THR A 54 -5.38 -3.22 -7.03
CA THR A 54 -5.00 -1.81 -6.91
C THR A 54 -4.41 -1.47 -5.53
N VAL A 55 -5.02 -1.97 -4.46
CA VAL A 55 -4.51 -1.75 -3.09
C VAL A 55 -3.12 -2.38 -2.93
N LEU A 56 -2.94 -3.62 -3.41
CA LEU A 56 -1.64 -4.30 -3.35
C LEU A 56 -0.57 -3.61 -4.21
N GLN A 57 -0.95 -3.10 -5.38
CA GLN A 57 -0.04 -2.40 -6.27
C GLN A 57 0.40 -1.07 -5.67
N ARG A 58 -0.52 -0.27 -5.12
CA ARG A 58 -0.19 0.96 -4.38
C ARG A 58 0.80 0.69 -3.24
N ARG A 59 0.59 -0.40 -2.49
CA ARG A 59 1.50 -0.81 -1.41
C ARG A 59 2.88 -1.19 -1.95
N SER A 60 2.92 -1.99 -3.02
CA SER A 60 4.17 -2.39 -3.68
C SER A 60 4.97 -1.18 -4.12
N ASP A 61 4.30 -0.19 -4.73
CA ASP A 61 4.94 1.03 -5.21
C ASP A 61 5.45 1.91 -4.06
N THR A 62 4.69 2.05 -2.97
CA THR A 62 5.15 2.75 -1.77
C THR A 62 6.39 2.08 -1.16
N ARG A 63 6.40 0.75 -1.07
CA ARG A 63 7.55 0.00 -0.57
C ARG A 63 8.76 0.20 -1.47
N LYS A 64 8.60 0.04 -2.79
CA LYS A 64 9.67 0.24 -3.78
C LYS A 64 10.25 1.65 -3.66
N ARG A 65 9.42 2.69 -3.60
CA ARG A 65 9.87 4.08 -3.38
C ARG A 65 10.68 4.22 -2.09
N GLY A 66 10.20 3.63 -0.99
CA GLY A 66 10.92 3.68 0.29
C GLY A 66 12.26 2.94 0.27
N ILE A 67 12.37 1.84 -0.48
CA ILE A 67 13.61 1.10 -0.69
C ILE A 67 14.57 1.92 -1.55
N THR A 68 14.11 2.41 -2.70
CA THR A 68 14.91 3.24 -3.62
C THR A 68 15.46 4.47 -2.90
N ALA A 69 14.60 5.24 -2.22
CA ALA A 69 15.04 6.43 -1.48
C ALA A 69 16.09 6.12 -0.39
N TYR A 70 16.01 4.96 0.24
CA TYR A 70 17.03 4.55 1.22
C TYR A 70 18.34 4.15 0.57
N LEU A 71 18.29 3.42 -0.55
CA LEU A 71 19.48 3.02 -1.29
C LEU A 71 20.20 4.19 -1.94
N ASP A 72 19.45 5.23 -2.34
CA ASP A 72 19.97 6.47 -2.92
C ASP A 72 20.64 7.36 -1.87
N ASN A 73 20.15 7.34 -0.61
CA ASN A 73 20.68 8.14 0.50
C ASN A 73 21.65 7.34 1.40
N ARG A 74 22.16 6.20 0.92
CA ARG A 74 23.06 5.37 1.74
C ARG A 74 24.43 6.03 1.92
N PRO A 75 25.12 5.79 3.05
CA PRO A 75 26.52 6.20 3.22
C PRO A 75 27.40 5.62 2.10
N PRO A 76 28.30 6.40 1.49
CA PRO A 76 29.13 5.97 0.35
C PRO A 76 30.08 4.81 0.69
N ASP A 77 30.39 4.63 1.97
CA ASP A 77 31.15 3.56 2.61
C ASP A 77 30.36 2.26 2.86
N THR A 78 29.12 2.17 2.34
CA THR A 78 28.34 0.93 2.40
C THR A 78 28.86 -0.11 1.41
N ASP A 79 29.47 -1.19 1.90
CA ASP A 79 30.04 -2.30 1.10
C ASP A 79 29.04 -2.94 0.11
N SER A 80 27.74 -2.97 0.45
CA SER A 80 26.70 -3.52 -0.42
C SER A 80 25.33 -2.92 -0.16
N GLY A 81 24.68 -2.41 -1.22
CA GLY A 81 23.28 -1.97 -1.15
C GLY A 81 22.30 -3.09 -0.80
N VAL A 82 22.64 -4.34 -1.13
CA VAL A 82 21.84 -5.52 -0.76
C VAL A 82 21.93 -5.76 0.75
N LEU A 83 23.12 -5.71 1.33
CA LEU A 83 23.30 -5.90 2.78
C LEU A 83 22.66 -4.76 3.57
N ALA A 84 22.80 -3.51 3.13
CA ALA A 84 22.12 -2.37 3.76
C ALA A 84 20.59 -2.53 3.77
N LEU A 85 20.01 -3.08 2.70
CA LEU A 85 18.59 -3.38 2.66
C LEU A 85 18.20 -4.48 3.67
N PHE A 86 18.99 -5.55 3.78
CA PHE A 86 18.76 -6.60 4.78
C PHE A 86 18.92 -6.08 6.21
N ASP A 87 19.93 -5.26 6.49
CA ASP A 87 20.12 -4.61 7.79
C ASP A 87 18.92 -3.77 8.18
N ARG A 88 18.34 -3.03 7.22
CA ARG A 88 17.10 -2.27 7.42
C ARG A 88 15.91 -3.18 7.74
N PHE A 89 15.79 -4.32 7.09
CA PHE A 89 14.71 -5.28 7.39
C PHE A 89 14.86 -5.92 8.77
N ILE A 90 16.10 -6.22 9.18
CA ILE A 90 16.41 -6.86 10.47
C ILE A 90 16.24 -5.89 11.64
N LYS A 91 16.64 -4.62 11.48
CA LYS A 91 16.50 -3.59 12.53
C LYS A 91 15.04 -3.14 12.78
N GLY A 92 14.09 -3.67 12.01
CA GLY A 92 12.70 -3.23 12.04
C GLY A 92 12.55 -1.94 11.24
N TYR A 93 11.52 -1.90 10.39
CA TYR A 93 11.06 -0.65 9.79
C TYR A 93 10.76 0.35 10.92
N PRO A 94 11.43 1.52 11.00
CA PRO A 94 10.83 2.65 11.70
C PRO A 94 9.53 3.08 11.00
#